data_AF-A0A142EQ25-F1
#
_entry.id   AF-A0A142EQ25-F1
#
_cell.length_a   1.000
_cell.length_b   1.000
_cell.length_c   1.000
_cell.angle_alpha   90.00
_cell.angle_beta   90.00
_cell.angle_gamma   90.00
#
_symmetry.space_group_name_H-M   'P 1'
#
loop_
_entity.id
_entity.type
_entity.pdbx_description
1 polymer ?
#
loop_
_entity_poly.entity_id
_entity_poly.type
_entity_poly.pdbx_seq_one_letter_code
_entity_poly.pdbx_strand_id
1 'polypeptide(L)'
;MKKIKELKAEEIDRIIEMAWEDRTPFDAIKAQFGISEGETIEIMRRNMKRSSFKMWRARVQGRATKHSQKSPEDMTTFKSRMQRGIALNKISKR
;
A
#
# COMPACT_ATOMS: atom_id res chain seq x y z
N MET A 1 2.57 -10.39 12.02
CA MET A 1 2.32 -8.98 11.66
C MET A 1 3.57 -8.21 12.03
N LYS A 2 4.23 -7.57 11.06
CA LYS A 2 5.44 -6.76 11.32
C LYS A 2 5.00 -5.52 12.11
N LYS A 3 5.71 -5.17 13.19
CA LYS A 3 5.38 -3.96 13.97
C LYS A 3 5.99 -2.73 13.29
N ILE A 4 5.30 -1.59 13.36
CA ILE A 4 5.79 -0.30 12.80
C ILE A 4 7.23 0.05 13.26
N LYS A 5 7.62 -0.38 14.47
CA LYS A 5 8.98 -0.17 15.03
C LYS A 5 10.10 -0.93 14.29
N GLU A 6 9.77 -1.93 13.49
CA GLU A 6 10.74 -2.80 12.80
C GLU A 6 10.97 -2.37 11.33
N LEU A 7 10.25 -1.35 10.86
CA LEU A 7 10.37 -0.86 9.49
C LEU A 7 11.60 0.04 9.35
N LYS A 8 12.38 -0.18 8.30
CA LYS A 8 13.44 0.75 7.90
C LYS A 8 12.85 2.03 7.33
N ALA A 9 13.60 3.12 7.38
CA ALA A 9 13.19 4.41 6.80
C ALA A 9 12.78 4.26 5.31
N GLU A 10 13.54 3.48 4.54
CA GLU A 10 13.23 3.18 3.14
C GLU A 10 11.89 2.44 2.96
N GLU A 11 11.54 1.53 3.87
CA GLU A 11 10.25 0.85 3.84
C GLU A 11 9.12 1.83 4.16
N ILE A 12 9.32 2.75 5.09
CA ILE A 12 8.36 3.80 5.46
C ILE A 12 8.10 4.73 4.27
N ASP A 13 9.16 5.20 3.60
CA ASP A 13 9.03 6.05 2.41
C ASP A 13 8.26 5.33 1.30
N ARG A 14 8.56 4.04 1.08
CA ARG A 14 7.87 3.23 0.08
C ARG A 14 6.39 3.02 0.42
N ILE A 15 6.05 2.82 1.70
CA ILE A 15 4.67 2.73 2.18
C ILE A 15 3.95 4.06 1.93
N ILE A 16 4.60 5.20 2.19
CA ILE A 16 4.02 6.53 1.97
C ILE A 16 3.75 6.76 0.48
N GLU A 17 4.71 6.43 -0.40
CA GLU A 17 4.54 6.50 -1.86
C GLU A 17 3.34 5.68 -2.32
N MET A 18 3.29 4.40 -1.94
CA MET A 18 2.20 3.50 -2.31
C MET A 18 0.84 3.96 -1.78
N ALA A 19 0.79 4.44 -0.53
CA ALA A 19 -0.43 4.89 0.09
C ALA A 19 -0.92 6.23 -0.48
N TRP A 20 -0.01 7.04 -1.04
CA TRP A 20 -0.36 8.24 -1.81
C TRP A 20 -0.95 7.92 -3.18
N GLU A 21 -0.51 6.82 -3.80
CA GLU A 21 -1.02 6.42 -5.10
C GLU A 21 -2.50 6.01 -5.00
N ASP A 22 -3.34 6.58 -5.86
CA ASP A 22 -4.79 6.37 -5.77
C ASP A 22 -5.21 4.92 -6.11
N ARG A 23 -4.29 4.13 -6.67
CA ARG A 23 -4.52 2.80 -7.26
C ARG A 23 -3.98 1.64 -6.44
N THR A 24 -3.25 1.88 -5.36
CA THR A 24 -2.71 0.79 -4.53
C THR A 24 -3.73 0.45 -3.43
N PRO A 25 -4.35 -0.75 -3.48
CA PRO A 25 -5.24 -1.18 -2.40
C PRO A 25 -4.42 -1.44 -1.13
N PHE A 26 -5.03 -1.24 0.05
CA PHE A 26 -4.37 -1.56 1.32
C PHE A 26 -3.98 -3.03 1.42
N ASP A 27 -4.68 -3.91 0.71
CA ASP A 27 -4.36 -5.34 0.59
C ASP A 27 -2.97 -5.56 -0.03
N ALA A 28 -2.57 -4.75 -1.02
CA ALA A 28 -1.24 -4.83 -1.63
C ALA A 28 -0.14 -4.39 -0.66
N ILE A 29 -0.40 -3.32 0.10
CA ILE A 29 0.52 -2.83 1.14
C ILE A 29 0.69 -3.89 2.23
N LYS A 30 -0.41 -4.51 2.66
CA LYS A 30 -0.40 -5.61 3.62
C LYS A 30 0.35 -6.83 3.10
N ALA A 31 0.18 -7.19 1.83
CA ALA A 31 0.88 -8.31 1.23
C ALA A 31 2.40 -8.07 1.15
N GLN A 32 2.84 -6.85 0.87
CA GLN A 32 4.26 -6.52 0.71
C GLN A 32 4.98 -6.28 2.04
N PHE A 33 4.36 -5.53 2.95
CA PHE A 33 5.01 -5.06 4.18
C PHE A 33 4.49 -5.76 5.43
N GLY A 34 3.43 -6.57 5.33
CA GLY A 34 2.86 -7.30 6.45
C GLY A 34 2.14 -6.42 7.48
N ILE A 35 1.79 -5.18 7.08
CA ILE A 35 1.11 -4.18 7.90
C ILE A 35 -0.37 -4.04 7.51
N SER A 36 -1.21 -3.78 8.49
CA SER A 36 -2.64 -3.54 8.30
C SER A 36 -2.93 -2.14 7.73
N GLU A 37 -4.17 -1.94 7.28
CA GLU A 37 -4.68 -0.61 6.90
C GLU A 37 -4.53 0.38 8.07
N GLY A 38 -4.85 -0.04 9.29
CA GLY A 38 -4.74 0.81 10.49
C GLY A 38 -3.31 1.29 10.72
N GLU A 39 -2.34 0.38 10.61
CA GLU A 39 -0.92 0.71 10.74
C GLU A 39 -0.44 1.63 9.62
N THR A 40 -0.92 1.44 8.39
CA THR A 40 -0.62 2.32 7.26
C THR A 40 -1.16 3.73 7.52
N ILE A 41 -2.39 3.86 8.03
CA ILE A 41 -2.98 5.15 8.40
C ILE A 41 -2.16 5.81 9.51
N GLU A 42 -1.66 5.05 10.48
CA GLU A 42 -0.82 5.53 11.57
C GLU A 42 0.53 6.06 11.04
N ILE A 43 1.18 5.32 10.13
CA ILE A 43 2.41 5.76 9.44
C ILE A 43 2.15 7.06 8.68
N MET A 44 1.07 7.13 7.91
CA MET A 44 0.70 8.33 7.15
C MET A 44 0.43 9.52 8.06
N ARG A 45 -0.21 9.31 9.21
CA ARG A 45 -0.50 10.36 10.19
C ARG A 45 0.76 10.89 10.87
N ARG A 46 1.76 10.03 11.12
CA ARG A 46 3.03 10.40 11.76
C ARG A 46 3.97 11.14 10.81
N ASN A 47 3.97 10.79 9.53
CA ASN A 47 4.94 11.30 8.56
C ASN A 47 4.45 12.51 7.74
N MET A 48 3.18 12.90 7.86
CA MET A 48 2.63 14.04 7.11
C MET A 48 2.09 15.14 8.01
N LYS A 49 2.07 16.36 7.45
CA LYS A 49 1.35 17.49 8.04
C LYS A 49 -0.14 17.18 8.16
N ARG A 50 -0.77 17.70 9.21
CA ARG A 50 -2.18 17.45 9.54
C ARG A 50 -3.14 17.82 8.40
N SER A 51 -2.87 18.90 7.68
CA SER A 51 -3.67 19.33 6.51
C SER A 51 -3.57 18.32 5.35
N SER A 52 -2.36 17.89 4.99
CA SER A 52 -2.13 16.87 3.96
C SER A 52 -2.77 15.53 4.32
N PHE A 53 -2.67 15.12 5.59
CA PHE A 53 -3.33 13.90 6.08
C PHE A 53 -4.86 13.96 5.94
N LYS A 54 -5.49 15.10 6.27
CA LYS A 54 -6.95 15.28 6.09
C LYS A 54 -7.36 15.13 4.62
N MET A 55 -6.62 15.77 3.70
CA MET A 55 -6.90 15.68 2.26
C MET A 55 -6.74 14.25 1.75
N TRP A 56 -5.67 13.57 2.15
CA TRP A 56 -5.46 12.16 1.82
C TRP A 56 -6.55 11.26 2.38
N ARG A 57 -6.98 11.49 3.64
CA ARG A 57 -8.03 10.68 4.28
C ARG A 57 -9.37 10.84 3.59
N ALA A 58 -9.74 12.07 3.21
CA ALA A 58 -10.94 12.35 2.44
C ALA A 58 -10.93 11.61 1.09
N ARG A 59 -9.78 11.64 0.39
CA ARG A 59 -9.58 10.88 -0.85
C ARG A 59 -9.76 9.38 -0.64
N VAL A 60 -9.09 8.80 0.35
CA VAL A 60 -9.12 7.35 0.63
C VAL A 60 -10.52 6.88 1.05
N GLN A 61 -11.24 7.65 1.86
CA GLN A 61 -12.59 7.29 2.30
C GLN A 61 -13.62 7.29 1.16
N GLY A 62 -13.45 8.15 0.15
CA GLY A 62 -14.31 8.20 -1.02
C GLY A 62 -14.07 7.11 -2.08
N ARG A 63 -13.10 6.20 -1.89
CA ARG A 63 -12.72 5.21 -2.92
C ARG A 63 -13.64 3.99 -2.93
N ALA A 64 -14.25 3.74 -4.09
CA ALA A 64 -14.97 2.49 -4.37
C ALA A 64 -14.00 1.29 -4.53
N THR A 65 -12.78 1.51 -5.02
CA THR A 65 -11.79 0.48 -5.39
C THR A 65 -10.79 0.11 -4.28
N LYS A 66 -11.07 0.47 -3.02
CA LYS A 66 -10.14 0.27 -1.88
C LYS A 66 -9.77 -1.21 -1.59
N HIS A 67 -10.54 -2.15 -2.14
CA HIS A 67 -10.30 -3.58 -2.08
C HIS A 67 -10.00 -4.10 -3.48
N SER A 68 -9.09 -5.06 -3.59
CA SER A 68 -8.67 -5.64 -4.88
C SER A 68 -9.84 -6.22 -5.69
N GLN A 69 -10.92 -6.65 -5.04
CA GLN A 69 -12.10 -7.22 -5.71
C GLN A 69 -13.00 -6.18 -6.39
N LYS A 70 -12.80 -4.89 -6.13
CA LYS A 70 -13.63 -3.81 -6.69
C LYS A 70 -12.97 -3.07 -7.85
N SER A 71 -11.76 -3.48 -8.26
CA SER A 71 -11.05 -2.86 -9.38
C SER A 71 -11.58 -3.42 -10.72
N PRO A 72 -11.88 -2.56 -11.71
CA PRO A 72 -12.36 -3.00 -13.01
C PRO A 72 -11.27 -3.77 -13.78
N GLU A 73 -11.65 -4.84 -14.48
CA GLU A 73 -10.72 -5.70 -15.24
C GLU A 73 -10.01 -4.94 -16.37
N ASP A 74 -10.64 -3.91 -16.94
CA ASP A 74 -10.10 -3.08 -18.03
C ASP A 74 -9.02 -2.07 -17.60
N MET A 75 -8.57 -2.12 -16.34
CA MET A 75 -7.57 -1.19 -15.84
C MET A 75 -6.17 -1.56 -16.36
N THR A 76 -5.80 -1.05 -17.53
CA THR A 76 -4.43 -1.15 -18.07
C THR A 76 -3.46 -0.31 -17.23
N THR A 77 -2.81 -0.95 -16.26
CA THR A 77 -1.77 -0.28 -15.46
C THR A 77 -0.45 -0.30 -16.21
N PHE A 78 0.19 0.86 -16.35
CA PHE A 78 1.57 0.94 -16.83
C PHE A 78 2.48 0.21 -15.83
N LYS A 79 3.01 -0.95 -16.24
CA LYS A 79 3.86 -1.79 -15.41
C LYS A 79 5.28 -1.22 -15.45
N SER A 80 5.72 -0.58 -14.35
CA SER A 80 7.09 -0.09 -14.27
C SER A 80 8.09 -1.24 -14.39
N ARG A 81 9.20 -1.05 -15.09
CA ARG A 81 10.27 -2.05 -15.23
C ARG A 81 10.89 -2.47 -13.88
N MET A 82 10.79 -1.60 -12.86
CA MET A 82 11.22 -1.91 -11.48
C MET A 82 10.16 -2.65 -10.64
N GLN A 83 8.96 -2.86 -11.18
CA GLN A 83 7.93 -3.65 -10.52
C GLN A 83 8.35 -5.12 -10.55
N ARG A 84 8.85 -5.64 -9.42
CA ARG A 84 9.22 -7.05 -9.28
C ARG A 84 8.01 -7.90 -9.66
N GLY A 85 8.20 -8.83 -10.60
CA GLY A 85 7.17 -9.79 -10.99
C GLY A 85 6.74 -10.61 -9.79
N ILE A 86 5.43 -10.75 -9.60
CA ILE A 86 4.85 -11.63 -8.58
C ILE A 86 5.06 -13.06 -9.06
N ALA A 87 6.25 -13.61 -8.88
CA ALA A 87 6.47 -15.04 -9.09
C ALA A 87 5.90 -15.76 -7.87
N LEU A 88 4.63 -16.19 -7.96
CA LEU A 88 3.95 -17.08 -7.02
C LEU A 88 4.52 -18.52 -7.06
N ASN A 89 5.83 -18.70 -7.19
CA ASN A 89 6.42 -20.02 -7.00
C ASN A 89 6.78 -20.20 -5.53
N LYS A 90 5.81 -20.78 -4.80
CA LYS A 90 6.10 -21.55 -3.59
C LYS A 90 7.09 -22.64 -3.99
N ILE A 91 8.38 -22.44 -3.72
CA ILE A 91 9.33 -23.54 -3.64
C ILE A 91 8.96 -24.29 -2.35
N SER A 92 8.02 -25.24 -2.48
CA SER A 92 7.81 -26.27 -1.48
C SER A 92 8.94 -27.27 -1.63
N LYS A 93 9.79 -27.39 -0.61
CA LYS A 93 10.81 -28.44 -0.52
C LYS A 93 10.15 -29.82 -0.66
N ARG A 94 10.58 -30.63 -1.64
CA ARG A 94 11.28 -31.92 -1.45
C ARG A 94 11.87 -32.38 -2.78
#